data_AF-A0A4Q7UYY5-F1
#
_entry.id   AF-A0A4Q7UYY5-F1
#
_cell.length_a   1.000
_cell.length_b   1.000
_cell.length_c   1.000
_cell.angle_alpha   90.00
_cell.angle_beta   90.00
_cell.angle_gamma   90.00
#
_symmetry.space_group_name_H-M   'P 1'
#
loop_
_entity.id
_entity.type
_entity.pdbx_description
1 polymer ?
#
loop_
_entity_poly.entity_id
_entity_poly.type
_entity_poly.pdbx_seq_one_letter_code
_entity_poly.pdbx_strand_id
1 'polypeptide(L)'
;MTTYAHHWSATSIVGTWPTGAGSVAHRVTRVPSTCDGARARHLAQALDRLSEHLWYAYTTPGTDDPDAARLVSILRAPNMPVGDMLRIAEDRRDEAAHTVGRLLAEIDDRGCREAVVREVEAECLAIRSAIAGDLTGRAQQAVTRLRHDVLACQSATAHALLHAVPMGSESLFTDVEPLAASVAALEWLGAAVLLTAQFDRDASAVDLLNHAQLVTERDLRIAIALLDHPVANAEGAVRDLLQEALLAAARYFVGSADEHLDEEGETDGYGSRHDREISTVLDPLEPGRSLLEGIITGIQSLFEVYLDEITVRERPDPDPRLTGPHWAEEVRQRFDAELRDIVQTARL
;
A
#
# COMPACT_ATOMS: atom_id res chain seq x y z
N MET A 1 5.42 0.28 -9.16
CA MET A 1 6.31 0.83 -10.20
C MET A 1 5.73 0.49 -11.54
N THR A 2 6.13 1.22 -12.56
CA THR A 2 5.85 0.85 -13.93
C THR A 2 6.70 -0.37 -14.30
N THR A 3 6.04 -1.46 -14.67
CA THR A 3 6.67 -2.65 -15.26
C THR A 3 6.53 -2.58 -16.77
N TYR A 4 7.64 -2.71 -17.48
CA TYR A 4 7.76 -2.62 -18.92
C TYR A 4 7.90 -4.02 -19.52
N ALA A 5 7.25 -4.24 -20.64
CA ALA A 5 7.32 -5.49 -21.38
C ALA A 5 7.43 -5.24 -22.89
N HIS A 6 8.08 -6.17 -23.58
CA HIS A 6 8.06 -6.21 -25.04
C HIS A 6 6.85 -7.03 -25.52
N HIS A 7 5.87 -6.34 -26.12
CA HIS A 7 4.73 -6.95 -26.77
C HIS A 7 5.12 -7.38 -28.20
N TRP A 8 5.53 -8.64 -28.33
CA TRP A 8 6.17 -9.19 -29.53
C TRP A 8 5.30 -9.12 -30.78
N SER A 9 3.99 -9.36 -30.67
CA SER A 9 3.09 -9.40 -31.83
C SER A 9 2.78 -8.01 -32.40
N ALA A 10 2.72 -6.98 -31.54
CA ALA A 10 2.55 -5.59 -31.98
C ALA A 10 3.89 -4.85 -32.15
N THR A 11 5.02 -5.51 -31.91
CA THR A 11 6.37 -4.92 -31.97
C THR A 11 6.45 -3.61 -31.16
N SER A 12 6.10 -3.65 -29.87
CA SER A 12 6.04 -2.45 -29.03
C SER A 12 6.51 -2.68 -27.61
N ILE A 13 7.06 -1.64 -26.99
CA ILE A 13 7.26 -1.60 -25.54
C ILE A 13 5.99 -1.07 -24.90
N VAL A 14 5.51 -1.76 -23.87
CA VAL A 14 4.31 -1.43 -23.10
C VAL A 14 4.72 -1.28 -21.65
N GLY A 15 4.37 -0.15 -21.02
CA GLY A 15 4.46 0.06 -19.59
C GLY A 15 3.14 -0.31 -18.94
N THR A 16 3.20 -0.94 -17.77
CA THR A 16 2.04 -1.36 -16.99
C THR A 16 2.24 -0.92 -15.55
N TRP A 17 1.19 -0.45 -14.89
CA TRP A 17 1.31 -0.05 -13.50
C TRP A 17 0.02 -0.26 -12.72
N PRO A 18 0.11 -0.53 -11.41
CA PRO A 18 -1.05 -0.77 -10.59
C PRO A 18 -1.78 0.53 -10.23
N THR A 19 -3.09 0.42 -10.01
CA THR A 19 -4.00 1.55 -9.66
C THR A 19 -4.79 1.28 -8.38
N GLY A 20 -4.46 0.24 -7.62
CA GLY A 20 -5.26 -0.23 -6.48
C GLY A 20 -6.48 -1.07 -6.90
N ALA A 21 -7.01 -0.86 -8.10
CA ALA A 21 -8.08 -1.65 -8.72
C ALA A 21 -7.60 -2.28 -10.04
N GLY A 22 -6.56 -3.12 -9.94
CA GLY A 22 -5.92 -3.75 -11.10
C GLY A 22 -4.77 -2.92 -11.66
N SER A 23 -4.55 -2.98 -12.97
CA SER A 23 -3.43 -2.32 -13.64
C SER A 23 -3.83 -1.68 -14.96
N VAL A 24 -3.21 -0.54 -15.27
CA VAL A 24 -3.34 0.14 -16.55
C VAL A 24 -2.14 -0.22 -17.43
N ALA A 25 -2.37 -0.38 -18.73
CA ALA A 25 -1.34 -0.60 -19.72
C ALA A 25 -1.24 0.58 -20.69
N HIS A 26 -0.01 1.01 -20.99
CA HIS A 26 0.28 2.12 -21.89
C HIS A 26 1.37 1.72 -22.89
N ARG A 27 1.12 1.96 -24.18
CA ARG A 27 2.14 1.72 -25.21
C ARG A 27 3.13 2.89 -25.22
N VAL A 28 4.35 2.60 -24.79
CA VAL A 28 5.46 3.57 -24.75
C VAL A 28 5.97 3.89 -26.15
N THR A 29 6.38 2.86 -26.89
CA THR A 29 6.96 3.04 -28.22
C THR A 29 6.78 1.81 -29.09
N ARG A 30 6.83 2.00 -30.41
CA ARG A 30 7.01 0.91 -31.36
C ARG A 30 8.49 0.55 -31.43
N VAL A 31 8.79 -0.74 -31.39
CA VAL A 31 10.12 -1.29 -31.61
C VAL A 31 10.43 -1.25 -33.11
N PRO A 32 11.56 -0.66 -33.53
CA PRO A 32 11.97 -0.66 -34.94
C PRO A 32 12.14 -2.08 -35.46
N SER A 33 11.83 -2.32 -36.73
CA SER A 33 11.98 -3.66 -37.34
C SER A 33 13.44 -4.14 -37.40
N THR A 34 14.40 -3.24 -37.24
CA THR A 34 15.85 -3.51 -37.15
C THR A 34 16.27 -4.01 -35.76
N CYS A 35 15.44 -3.83 -34.74
CA CYS A 35 15.70 -4.25 -33.38
C CYS A 35 15.12 -5.66 -33.16
N ASP A 36 15.98 -6.61 -32.77
CA ASP A 36 15.52 -7.95 -32.42
C ASP A 36 14.74 -7.95 -31.10
N GLY A 37 13.96 -9.02 -30.89
CA GLY A 37 13.13 -9.14 -29.70
C GLY A 37 13.91 -9.26 -28.38
N ALA A 38 15.19 -9.66 -28.41
CA ALA A 38 16.02 -9.76 -27.21
C ALA A 38 16.47 -8.38 -26.73
N ARG A 39 16.94 -7.53 -27.65
CA ARG A 39 17.25 -6.12 -27.37
C ARG A 39 16.04 -5.35 -26.85
N ALA A 40 14.87 -5.57 -27.45
CA ALA A 40 13.62 -4.96 -26.96
C ALA A 40 13.28 -5.39 -25.52
N ARG A 41 13.51 -6.66 -25.16
CA ARG A 41 13.33 -7.14 -23.77
C ARG A 41 14.37 -6.57 -22.82
N HIS A 42 15.63 -6.41 -23.25
CA HIS A 42 16.66 -5.75 -22.43
C HIS A 42 16.33 -4.28 -22.18
N LEU A 43 15.81 -3.57 -23.17
CA LEU A 43 15.32 -2.20 -22.99
C LEU A 43 14.19 -2.15 -21.97
N ALA A 44 13.21 -3.05 -22.07
CA ALA A 44 12.12 -3.15 -21.09
C ALA A 44 12.66 -3.40 -19.67
N GLN A 45 13.56 -4.36 -19.50
CA GLN A 45 14.18 -4.65 -18.20
C GLN A 45 15.00 -3.47 -17.65
N ALA A 46 15.68 -2.71 -18.50
CA ALA A 46 16.41 -1.53 -18.07
C ALA A 46 15.45 -0.41 -17.61
N LEU A 47 14.29 -0.27 -18.27
CA LEU A 47 13.23 0.66 -17.85
C LEU A 47 12.58 0.24 -16.54
N ASP A 48 12.39 -1.07 -16.29
CA ASP A 48 11.93 -1.58 -15.00
C ASP A 48 12.83 -1.10 -13.86
N ARG A 49 14.14 -1.33 -14.01
CA ARG A 49 15.14 -0.93 -13.00
C ARG A 49 15.19 0.57 -12.80
N LEU A 50 15.06 1.35 -13.88
CA LEU A 50 14.99 2.80 -13.76
C LEU A 50 13.73 3.23 -13.00
N SER A 51 12.55 2.71 -13.35
CA SER A 51 11.30 3.01 -12.62
C SER A 51 11.38 2.60 -11.15
N GLU A 52 11.98 1.44 -10.85
CA GLU A 52 12.23 0.99 -9.48
C GLU A 52 13.05 2.01 -8.69
N HIS A 53 14.20 2.44 -9.22
CA HIS A 53 15.05 3.44 -8.56
C HIS A 53 14.42 4.83 -8.46
N LEU A 54 13.55 5.21 -9.40
CA LEU A 54 12.82 6.46 -9.33
C LEU A 54 11.75 6.41 -8.22
N TRP A 55 10.95 5.35 -8.15
CA TRP A 55 9.94 5.17 -7.11
C TRP A 55 10.53 4.91 -5.72
N TYR A 56 11.79 4.48 -5.62
CA TYR A 56 12.49 4.39 -4.34
C TYR A 56 12.58 5.75 -3.63
N ALA A 57 12.67 6.86 -4.38
CA ALA A 57 12.66 8.20 -3.81
C ALA A 57 11.32 8.54 -3.15
N TYR A 58 10.23 7.98 -3.65
CA TYR A 58 8.89 8.17 -3.08
C TYR A 58 8.72 7.42 -1.76
N THR A 59 9.24 6.21 -1.63
CA THR A 59 9.06 5.36 -0.44
C THR A 59 10.06 5.66 0.68
N THR A 60 11.18 6.32 0.38
CA THR A 60 12.31 6.50 1.30
C THR A 60 12.49 7.97 1.69
N PRO A 61 12.20 8.36 2.94
CA PRO A 61 12.39 9.73 3.43
C PRO A 61 13.82 10.25 3.22
N GLY A 62 13.95 11.52 2.90
CA GLY A 62 15.26 12.20 2.75
C GLY A 62 16.00 11.88 1.45
N THR A 63 15.39 11.12 0.53
CA THR A 63 15.93 10.95 -0.83
C THR A 63 15.55 12.17 -1.67
N ASP A 64 16.51 12.70 -2.44
CA ASP A 64 16.23 13.81 -3.36
C ASP A 64 15.22 13.41 -4.43
N ASP A 65 14.31 14.34 -4.77
CA ASP A 65 13.38 14.20 -5.88
C ASP A 65 14.10 13.89 -7.20
N PRO A 66 13.48 13.10 -8.10
CA PRO A 66 14.09 12.80 -9.39
C PRO A 66 14.20 14.07 -10.27
N ASP A 67 15.45 14.44 -10.59
CA ASP A 67 15.76 15.49 -11.57
C ASP A 67 15.57 14.96 -12.99
N ALA A 68 14.38 15.20 -13.54
CA ALA A 68 14.04 14.80 -14.90
C ALA A 68 14.99 15.39 -15.94
N ALA A 69 15.45 16.63 -15.79
CA ALA A 69 16.32 17.27 -16.77
C ALA A 69 17.69 16.57 -16.82
N ARG A 70 18.24 16.22 -15.65
CA ARG A 70 19.47 15.42 -15.53
C ARG A 70 19.29 14.04 -16.17
N LEU A 71 18.24 13.30 -15.84
CA LEU A 71 18.00 11.97 -16.40
C LEU A 71 17.83 12.00 -17.92
N VAL A 72 17.10 12.99 -18.45
CA VAL A 72 16.95 13.19 -19.90
C VAL A 72 18.29 13.47 -20.57
N SER A 73 19.15 14.27 -19.93
CA SER A 73 20.51 14.53 -20.45
C SER A 73 21.34 13.25 -20.51
N ILE A 74 21.24 12.40 -19.49
CA ILE A 74 21.92 11.11 -19.40
C ILE A 74 21.42 10.14 -20.49
N LEU A 75 20.10 10.06 -20.69
CA LEU A 75 19.50 9.20 -21.73
C LEU A 75 19.94 9.59 -23.14
N ARG A 76 20.12 10.90 -23.38
CA ARG A 76 20.54 11.44 -24.68
C ARG A 76 22.05 11.33 -24.91
N ALA A 77 22.84 11.40 -23.85
CA ALA A 77 24.30 11.33 -23.91
C ALA A 77 24.83 10.34 -22.84
N PRO A 78 24.58 9.03 -23.01
CA PRO A 78 25.00 8.05 -22.03
C PRO A 78 26.53 7.85 -22.03
N ASN A 79 27.06 7.31 -20.94
CA ASN A 79 28.44 6.83 -20.89
C ASN A 79 28.58 5.63 -21.83
N MET A 80 29.15 5.87 -23.01
CA MET A 80 29.48 4.81 -23.96
C MET A 80 30.79 4.12 -23.54
N PRO A 81 30.93 2.80 -23.80
CA PRO A 81 32.21 2.11 -23.63
C PRO A 81 33.31 2.77 -24.48
N VAL A 82 34.51 2.88 -23.92
CA VAL A 82 35.71 3.34 -24.63
C VAL A 82 36.77 2.25 -24.51
N GLY A 83 36.95 1.48 -25.59
CA GLY A 83 37.69 0.21 -25.54
C GLY A 83 36.98 -0.78 -24.60
N ASP A 84 37.73 -1.36 -23.67
CA ASP A 84 37.20 -2.31 -22.67
C ASP A 84 36.70 -1.64 -21.37
N MET A 85 36.72 -0.30 -21.31
CA MET A 85 36.33 0.46 -20.12
C MET A 85 34.93 1.05 -20.25
N LEU A 86 34.13 0.93 -19.19
CA LEU A 86 32.83 1.58 -19.04
C LEU A 86 32.83 2.44 -17.78
N ARG A 87 32.51 3.73 -17.95
CA ARG A 87 32.29 4.65 -16.82
C ARG A 87 30.91 4.39 -16.22
N ILE A 88 30.89 3.92 -14.98
CA ILE A 88 29.68 3.64 -14.19
C ILE A 88 29.41 4.86 -13.30
N ALA A 89 28.15 5.32 -13.24
CA ALA A 89 27.76 6.38 -12.31
C ALA A 89 27.59 5.84 -10.87
N GLU A 90 27.91 6.68 -9.89
CA GLU A 90 27.79 6.32 -8.47
C GLU A 90 26.32 6.29 -7.99
N ASP A 91 25.50 7.25 -8.44
CA ASP A 91 24.06 7.23 -8.19
C ASP A 91 23.39 6.12 -9.04
N ARG A 92 22.66 5.23 -8.38
CA ARG A 92 22.01 4.07 -9.01
C ARG A 92 20.95 4.49 -10.03
N ARG A 93 20.25 5.61 -9.82
CA ARG A 93 19.28 6.19 -10.78
C ARG A 93 20.00 6.66 -12.04
N ASP A 94 21.10 7.38 -11.86
CA ASP A 94 21.91 7.85 -12.98
C ASP A 94 22.49 6.68 -13.80
N GLU A 95 23.00 5.63 -13.14
CA GLU A 95 23.52 4.45 -13.84
C GLU A 95 22.41 3.67 -14.55
N ALA A 96 21.22 3.55 -13.96
CA ALA A 96 20.07 2.96 -14.64
C ALA A 96 19.68 3.76 -15.89
N ALA A 97 19.67 5.10 -15.80
CA ALA A 97 19.44 5.96 -16.95
C ALA A 97 20.55 5.83 -18.02
N HIS A 98 21.81 5.73 -17.62
CA HIS A 98 22.92 5.45 -18.55
C HIS A 98 22.73 4.10 -19.26
N THR A 99 22.29 3.07 -18.53
CA THR A 99 21.99 1.74 -19.09
C THR A 99 20.90 1.82 -20.15
N VAL A 100 19.79 2.50 -19.87
CA VAL A 100 18.71 2.74 -20.85
C VAL A 100 19.25 3.52 -22.04
N GLY A 101 20.01 4.60 -21.82
CA GLY A 101 20.58 5.42 -22.88
C GLY A 101 21.51 4.64 -23.82
N ARG A 102 22.38 3.77 -23.28
CA ARG A 102 23.24 2.88 -24.09
C ARG A 102 22.43 1.96 -24.98
N LEU A 103 21.39 1.32 -24.44
CA LEU A 103 20.50 0.45 -25.23
C LEU A 103 19.76 1.24 -26.32
N LEU A 104 19.34 2.47 -26.05
CA LEU A 104 18.74 3.36 -27.06
C LEU A 104 19.75 3.83 -28.12
N ALA A 105 21.03 3.93 -27.79
CA ALA A 105 22.09 4.19 -28.77
C ALA A 105 22.30 2.97 -29.67
N GLU A 106 22.30 1.75 -29.12
CA GLU A 106 22.42 0.51 -29.88
C GLU A 106 21.23 0.24 -30.83
N ILE A 107 20.01 0.60 -30.42
CA ILE A 107 18.80 0.47 -31.26
C ILE A 107 18.82 1.45 -32.43
N ASP A 108 19.49 2.60 -32.25
CA ASP A 108 19.67 3.67 -33.23
C ASP A 108 18.39 4.13 -33.95
N ASP A 109 17.29 4.27 -33.20
CA ASP A 109 16.05 4.83 -33.72
C ASP A 109 15.63 6.09 -32.94
N ARG A 110 15.55 7.21 -33.66
CA ARG A 110 15.22 8.52 -33.07
C ARG A 110 13.80 8.53 -32.49
N GLY A 111 12.83 7.88 -33.14
CA GLY A 111 11.45 7.85 -32.67
C GLY A 111 11.31 7.12 -31.33
N CYS A 112 11.95 5.96 -31.24
CA CYS A 112 12.06 5.13 -30.04
C CYS A 112 12.75 5.90 -28.92
N ARG A 113 13.88 6.55 -29.20
CA ARG A 113 14.63 7.36 -28.23
C ARG A 113 13.78 8.49 -27.65
N GLU A 114 13.13 9.30 -28.49
CA GLU A 114 12.29 10.40 -28.01
C GLU A 114 11.04 9.92 -27.26
N ALA A 115 10.49 8.75 -27.62
CA ALA A 115 9.38 8.15 -26.90
C ALA A 115 9.78 7.68 -25.49
N VAL A 116 10.94 7.03 -25.37
CA VAL A 116 11.47 6.61 -24.06
C VAL A 116 11.88 7.81 -23.20
N VAL A 117 12.43 8.88 -23.80
CA VAL A 117 12.71 10.13 -23.07
C VAL A 117 11.42 10.70 -22.47
N ARG A 118 10.35 10.82 -23.26
CA ARG A 118 9.04 11.29 -22.78
C ARG A 118 8.45 10.39 -21.69
N GLU A 119 8.67 9.09 -21.81
CA GLU A 119 8.22 8.12 -20.81
C GLU A 119 8.90 8.33 -19.45
N VAL A 120 10.22 8.56 -19.45
CA VAL A 120 10.97 8.84 -18.21
C VAL A 120 10.57 10.20 -17.63
N GLU A 121 10.32 11.22 -18.45
CA GLU A 121 9.77 12.50 -17.99
C GLU A 121 8.40 12.34 -17.32
N ALA A 122 7.52 11.53 -17.92
CA ALA A 122 6.19 11.23 -17.38
C ALA A 122 6.28 10.46 -16.06
N GLU A 123 7.22 9.52 -15.92
CA GLU A 123 7.48 8.80 -14.67
C GLU A 123 7.95 9.75 -13.57
N CYS A 124 8.89 10.65 -13.87
CA CYS A 124 9.37 11.64 -12.89
C CYS A 124 8.26 12.61 -12.48
N LEU A 125 7.39 13.00 -13.41
CA LEU A 125 6.22 13.83 -13.11
C LEU A 125 5.25 13.10 -12.19
N ALA A 126 4.96 11.82 -12.46
CA ALA A 126 4.07 11.01 -11.65
C ALA A 126 4.56 10.90 -10.19
N ILE A 127 5.86 10.74 -9.98
CA ILE A 127 6.46 10.71 -8.64
C ILE A 127 6.29 12.05 -7.93
N ARG A 128 6.59 13.17 -8.60
CA ARG A 128 6.39 14.50 -8.00
C ARG A 128 4.92 14.78 -7.67
N SER A 129 4.00 14.38 -8.53
CA SER A 129 2.55 14.46 -8.26
C SER A 129 2.19 13.64 -7.01
N ALA A 130 2.68 12.40 -6.91
CA ALA A 130 2.45 11.55 -5.75
C ALA A 130 3.01 12.17 -4.45
N ILE A 131 4.23 12.73 -4.48
CA ILE A 131 4.84 13.43 -3.33
C ILE A 131 3.99 14.65 -2.92
N ALA A 132 3.37 15.34 -3.88
CA ALA A 132 2.44 16.43 -3.62
C ALA A 132 1.05 15.94 -3.15
N GLY A 133 0.82 14.62 -3.10
CA GLY A 133 -0.45 14.00 -2.75
C GLY A 133 -1.51 14.03 -3.86
N ASP A 134 -1.12 14.28 -5.11
CA ASP A 134 -1.98 14.10 -6.28
C ASP A 134 -1.75 12.71 -6.87
N LEU A 135 -2.68 11.79 -6.61
CA LEU A 135 -2.59 10.39 -7.07
C LEU A 135 -3.28 10.16 -8.42
N THR A 136 -3.51 11.20 -9.21
CA THR A 136 -4.16 11.05 -10.52
C THR A 136 -3.23 10.45 -11.60
N GLY A 137 -3.82 9.80 -12.60
CA GLY A 137 -3.10 9.27 -13.74
C GLY A 137 -2.05 8.21 -13.34
N ARG A 138 -0.78 8.45 -13.68
CA ARG A 138 0.30 7.51 -13.34
C ARG A 138 0.75 7.62 -11.88
N ALA A 139 0.49 8.73 -11.20
CA ALA A 139 0.82 8.89 -9.79
C ALA A 139 0.04 7.93 -8.89
N GLN A 140 -1.08 7.38 -9.40
CA GLN A 140 -1.91 6.38 -8.74
C GLN A 140 -1.14 5.13 -8.30
N GLN A 141 0.03 4.85 -8.86
CA GLN A 141 0.92 3.79 -8.36
C GLN A 141 1.27 3.92 -6.87
N ALA A 142 1.21 5.12 -6.33
CA ALA A 142 1.37 5.41 -4.91
C ALA A 142 0.44 4.57 -4.03
N VAL A 143 -0.76 4.21 -4.50
CA VAL A 143 -1.74 3.46 -3.71
C VAL A 143 -1.33 2.00 -3.47
N THR A 144 -0.30 1.51 -4.16
CA THR A 144 0.27 0.18 -3.91
C THR A 144 1.69 0.28 -3.35
N ARG A 145 2.10 1.46 -2.89
CA ARG A 145 3.43 1.71 -2.33
C ARG A 145 3.30 2.13 -0.87
N LEU A 146 4.14 1.56 -0.03
CA LEU A 146 4.22 1.92 1.37
C LEU A 146 5.28 3.00 1.54
N ARG A 147 4.82 4.16 2.01
CA ARG A 147 5.66 5.27 2.45
C ARG A 147 5.77 5.22 3.97
N HIS A 148 6.85 5.77 4.51
CA HIS A 148 7.10 5.71 5.94
C HIS A 148 6.20 6.69 6.74
N ASP A 149 5.93 7.86 6.17
CA ASP A 149 5.16 8.94 6.80
C ASP A 149 3.77 9.09 6.18
N VAL A 150 2.86 9.77 6.88
CA VAL A 150 1.50 10.09 6.40
C VAL A 150 1.48 11.51 5.81
N LEU A 151 1.05 11.67 4.55
CA LEU A 151 0.89 13.00 3.95
C LEU A 151 -0.36 13.65 4.53
N ALA A 152 -0.26 14.89 4.99
CA ALA A 152 -1.40 15.61 5.56
C ALA A 152 -2.57 15.74 4.56
N CYS A 153 -2.29 15.98 3.28
CA CYS A 153 -3.32 16.04 2.24
C CYS A 153 -3.99 14.67 1.99
N GLN A 154 -3.23 13.57 2.08
CA GLN A 154 -3.75 12.22 1.95
C GLN A 154 -4.59 11.82 3.15
N SER A 155 -4.16 12.15 4.37
CA SER A 155 -4.96 11.97 5.58
C SER A 155 -6.28 12.75 5.48
N ALA A 156 -6.23 14.02 5.08
CA ALA A 156 -7.46 14.82 4.88
C ALA A 156 -8.40 14.19 3.85
N THR A 157 -7.86 13.66 2.74
CA THR A 157 -8.63 12.96 1.71
C THR A 157 -9.24 11.66 2.26
N ALA A 158 -8.48 10.85 3.00
CA ALA A 158 -8.97 9.63 3.65
C ALA A 158 -10.15 9.92 4.59
N HIS A 159 -10.02 10.96 5.43
CA HIS A 159 -11.10 11.36 6.33
C HIS A 159 -12.32 11.87 5.60
N ALA A 160 -12.16 12.61 4.50
CA ALA A 160 -13.28 13.05 3.69
C ALA A 160 -14.04 11.85 3.08
N LEU A 161 -13.32 10.84 2.58
CA LEU A 161 -13.92 9.62 2.03
C LEU A 161 -14.65 8.80 3.11
N LEU A 162 -14.04 8.61 4.28
CA LEU A 162 -14.69 7.91 5.40
C LEU A 162 -15.86 8.71 5.99
N HIS A 163 -15.79 10.05 5.98
CA HIS A 163 -16.92 10.88 6.40
C HIS A 163 -18.12 10.70 5.46
N ALA A 164 -17.88 10.61 4.16
CA ALA A 164 -18.91 10.31 3.18
C ALA A 164 -19.48 8.89 3.36
N VAL A 165 -18.61 7.88 3.47
CA VAL A 165 -18.98 6.46 3.60
C VAL A 165 -18.17 5.81 4.73
N PRO A 166 -18.70 5.81 5.99
CA PRO A 166 -17.99 5.30 7.17
C PRO A 166 -17.53 3.85 7.09
N MET A 167 -18.30 3.01 6.38
CA MET A 167 -18.00 1.59 6.17
C MET A 167 -17.06 1.34 4.99
N GLY A 168 -16.40 2.38 4.48
CA GLY A 168 -15.45 2.31 3.39
C GLY A 168 -16.08 2.37 1.99
N SER A 169 -15.29 2.88 1.04
CA SER A 169 -15.62 2.94 -0.39
C SER A 169 -14.43 2.46 -1.21
N GLU A 170 -14.65 2.11 -2.48
CA GLU A 170 -13.58 1.69 -3.40
C GLU A 170 -12.49 2.77 -3.53
N SER A 171 -12.87 4.05 -3.47
CA SER A 171 -11.94 5.19 -3.51
C SER A 171 -10.88 5.17 -2.41
N LEU A 172 -11.11 4.53 -1.26
CA LEU A 172 -10.07 4.38 -0.24
C LEU A 172 -8.90 3.51 -0.70
N PHE A 173 -9.12 2.62 -1.67
CA PHE A 173 -8.11 1.71 -2.22
C PHE A 173 -7.46 2.26 -3.49
N THR A 174 -8.07 3.24 -4.15
CA THR A 174 -7.63 3.74 -5.47
C THR A 174 -7.17 5.19 -5.46
N ASP A 175 -7.61 6.00 -4.50
CA ASP A 175 -7.43 7.45 -4.52
C ASP A 175 -6.58 7.97 -3.35
N VAL A 176 -6.24 7.09 -2.39
CA VAL A 176 -5.53 7.43 -1.16
C VAL A 176 -4.36 6.48 -0.91
N GLU A 177 -3.25 6.99 -0.37
CA GLU A 177 -2.14 6.18 0.11
C GLU A 177 -2.58 5.18 1.21
N PRO A 178 -2.13 3.91 1.18
CA PRO A 178 -2.60 2.89 2.13
C PRO A 178 -2.35 3.23 3.59
N LEU A 179 -1.21 3.87 3.89
CA LEU A 179 -0.89 4.27 5.26
C LEU A 179 -1.89 5.33 5.75
N ALA A 180 -2.11 6.39 4.97
CA ALA A 180 -3.06 7.44 5.31
C ALA A 180 -4.50 6.91 5.43
N ALA A 181 -4.92 6.04 4.50
CA ALA A 181 -6.22 5.40 4.52
C ALA A 181 -6.40 4.50 5.76
N SER A 182 -5.38 3.70 6.10
CA SER A 182 -5.44 2.77 7.25
C SER A 182 -5.43 3.51 8.58
N VAL A 183 -4.60 4.56 8.74
CA VAL A 183 -4.61 5.39 9.95
C VAL A 183 -5.96 6.06 10.14
N ALA A 184 -6.51 6.65 9.07
CA ALA A 184 -7.84 7.23 9.13
C ALA A 184 -8.90 6.18 9.48
N ALA A 185 -8.91 5.02 8.80
CA ALA A 185 -9.87 3.96 9.04
C ALA A 185 -9.78 3.38 10.45
N LEU A 186 -8.58 3.33 11.06
CA LEU A 186 -8.41 2.85 12.44
C LEU A 186 -9.09 3.78 13.46
N GLU A 187 -9.09 5.09 13.25
CA GLU A 187 -9.86 6.01 14.08
C GLU A 187 -11.37 5.73 14.00
N TRP A 188 -11.88 5.41 12.79
CA TRP A 188 -13.27 5.05 12.58
C TRP A 188 -13.62 3.68 13.18
N LEU A 189 -12.69 2.72 13.15
CA LEU A 189 -12.82 1.46 13.87
C LEU A 189 -12.92 1.70 15.38
N GLY A 190 -12.09 2.57 15.94
CA GLY A 190 -12.20 2.98 17.35
C GLY A 190 -13.56 3.58 17.69
N ALA A 191 -14.11 4.43 16.81
CA ALA A 191 -15.45 4.98 16.98
C ALA A 191 -16.54 3.90 16.93
N ALA A 192 -16.43 2.92 16.04
CA ALA A 192 -17.35 1.79 15.96
C ALA A 192 -17.32 0.91 17.22
N VAL A 193 -16.12 0.71 17.78
CA VAL A 193 -15.96 0.02 19.07
C VAL A 193 -16.65 0.79 20.19
N LEU A 194 -16.39 2.09 20.32
CA LEU A 194 -17.04 2.93 21.34
C LEU A 194 -18.56 2.92 21.21
N LEU A 195 -19.06 2.97 19.98
CA LEU A 195 -20.49 2.94 19.72
C LEU A 195 -21.10 1.59 20.11
N THR A 196 -20.44 0.48 19.81
CA THR A 196 -20.94 -0.87 20.12
C THR A 196 -20.83 -1.19 21.62
N ALA A 197 -19.81 -0.67 22.31
CA ALA A 197 -19.62 -0.80 23.75
C ALA A 197 -20.76 -0.19 24.60
N GLN A 198 -21.66 0.60 24.00
CA GLN A 198 -22.84 1.08 24.71
C GLN A 198 -23.81 -0.04 25.12
N PHE A 199 -23.71 -1.21 24.47
CA PHE A 199 -24.55 -2.37 24.73
C PHE A 199 -23.97 -3.30 25.79
N ASP A 200 -22.64 -3.34 25.92
CA ASP A 200 -21.90 -4.04 26.97
C ASP A 200 -20.72 -3.16 27.43
N ARG A 201 -20.87 -2.56 28.62
CA ARG A 201 -19.91 -1.58 29.15
C ARG A 201 -18.63 -2.22 29.67
N ASP A 202 -18.66 -3.51 29.97
CA ASP A 202 -17.52 -4.24 30.54
C ASP A 202 -16.71 -4.95 29.44
N ALA A 203 -17.23 -5.04 28.22
CA ALA A 203 -16.54 -5.64 27.08
C ALA A 203 -15.35 -4.79 26.62
N SER A 204 -14.18 -5.43 26.48
CA SER A 204 -13.04 -4.80 25.82
C SER A 204 -13.27 -4.71 24.30
N ALA A 205 -12.46 -3.88 23.63
CA ALA A 205 -12.47 -3.79 22.17
C ALA A 205 -12.24 -5.15 21.49
N VAL A 206 -11.36 -5.97 22.07
CA VAL A 206 -11.05 -7.32 21.60
C VAL A 206 -12.25 -8.26 21.82
N ASP A 207 -12.94 -8.17 22.95
CA ASP A 207 -14.14 -8.97 23.20
C ASP A 207 -15.26 -8.66 22.21
N LEU A 208 -15.48 -7.38 21.91
CA LEU A 208 -16.46 -6.94 20.91
C LEU A 208 -16.12 -7.46 19.51
N LEU A 209 -14.86 -7.41 19.08
CA LEU A 209 -14.44 -7.97 17.80
C LEU A 209 -14.54 -9.49 17.75
N ASN A 210 -14.20 -10.19 18.85
CA ASN A 210 -14.39 -11.64 18.93
C ASN A 210 -15.87 -12.02 18.81
N HIS A 211 -16.76 -11.26 19.47
CA HIS A 211 -18.20 -11.43 19.31
C HIS A 211 -18.65 -11.16 17.87
N ALA A 212 -18.20 -10.05 17.27
CA ALA A 212 -18.52 -9.71 15.89
C ALA A 212 -18.03 -10.78 14.88
N GLN A 213 -16.88 -11.39 15.13
CA GLN A 213 -16.38 -12.52 14.33
C GLN A 213 -17.29 -13.74 14.44
N LEU A 214 -17.84 -14.04 15.62
CA LEU A 214 -18.81 -15.14 15.79
C LEU A 214 -20.14 -14.85 15.08
N VAL A 215 -20.60 -13.60 15.10
CA VAL A 215 -21.86 -13.19 14.44
C VAL A 215 -21.72 -13.18 12.92
N THR A 216 -20.58 -12.70 12.40
CA THR A 216 -20.41 -12.46 10.95
C THR A 216 -19.66 -13.56 10.21
N GLU A 217 -19.01 -14.49 10.92
CA GLU A 217 -18.12 -15.52 10.36
C GLU A 217 -16.98 -14.94 9.49
N ARG A 218 -16.59 -13.67 9.72
CA ARG A 218 -15.49 -12.99 9.01
C ARG A 218 -14.18 -13.05 9.80
N ASP A 219 -13.04 -13.11 9.12
CA ASP A 219 -11.72 -13.05 9.75
C ASP A 219 -11.40 -11.63 10.21
N LEU A 220 -11.36 -11.41 11.53
CA LEU A 220 -11.08 -10.09 12.14
C LEU A 220 -9.70 -10.00 12.79
N ARG A 221 -8.77 -10.92 12.49
CA ARG A 221 -7.42 -10.96 13.10
C ARG A 221 -6.65 -9.66 12.94
N ILE A 222 -6.80 -8.96 11.82
CA ILE A 222 -6.14 -7.67 11.55
C ILE A 222 -6.69 -6.56 12.46
N ALA A 223 -8.02 -6.45 12.57
CA ALA A 223 -8.66 -5.46 13.43
C ALA A 223 -8.34 -5.71 14.91
N ILE A 224 -8.32 -6.99 15.32
CA ILE A 224 -7.93 -7.39 16.68
C ILE A 224 -6.46 -7.01 16.94
N ALA A 225 -5.54 -7.36 16.02
CA ALA A 225 -4.12 -7.05 16.17
C ALA A 225 -3.84 -5.55 16.28
N LEU A 226 -4.60 -4.70 15.60
CA LEU A 226 -4.47 -3.24 15.70
C LEU A 226 -4.97 -2.67 17.02
N LEU A 227 -6.10 -3.17 17.54
CA LEU A 227 -6.68 -2.65 18.79
C LEU A 227 -5.99 -3.22 20.05
N ASP A 228 -5.38 -4.40 19.94
CA ASP A 228 -4.52 -5.00 20.97
C ASP A 228 -3.07 -4.50 20.87
N HIS A 229 -2.77 -3.63 19.90
CA HIS A 229 -1.40 -3.20 19.64
C HIS A 229 -0.86 -2.34 20.81
N PRO A 230 0.38 -2.59 21.29
CA PRO A 230 0.92 -1.90 22.47
C PRO A 230 1.26 -0.42 22.23
N VAL A 231 1.34 0.02 20.98
CA VAL A 231 1.63 1.41 20.63
C VAL A 231 0.39 2.28 20.77
N ALA A 232 0.52 3.34 21.57
CA ALA A 232 -0.60 4.20 21.95
C ALA A 232 -1.20 5.08 20.83
N ASN A 233 -0.60 5.13 19.63
CA ASN A 233 -1.09 5.95 18.53
C ASN A 233 -1.36 5.13 17.26
N ALA A 234 -2.40 5.51 16.52
CA ALA A 234 -2.89 4.80 15.34
C ALA A 234 -1.82 4.67 14.24
N GLU A 235 -1.04 5.73 14.00
CA GLU A 235 0.02 5.72 12.98
C GLU A 235 1.12 4.70 13.29
N GLY A 236 1.53 4.61 14.55
CA GLY A 236 2.54 3.65 15.00
C GLY A 236 2.05 2.21 14.88
N ALA A 237 0.83 1.91 15.32
CA ALA A 237 0.26 0.57 15.18
C ALA A 237 0.15 0.13 13.72
N VAL A 238 -0.34 1.01 12.84
CA VAL A 238 -0.43 0.74 11.40
C VAL A 238 0.96 0.55 10.79
N ARG A 239 1.93 1.42 11.14
CA ARG A 239 3.31 1.33 10.63
C ARG A 239 3.98 0.01 11.04
N ASP A 240 3.83 -0.40 12.29
CA ASP A 240 4.48 -1.59 12.82
C ASP A 240 3.99 -2.85 12.11
N LEU A 241 2.66 -3.02 11.94
CA LEU A 241 2.09 -4.14 11.19
C LEU A 241 2.53 -4.15 9.72
N LEU A 242 2.58 -2.99 9.06
CA LEU A 242 3.07 -2.90 7.68
C LEU A 242 4.55 -3.25 7.58
N GLN A 243 5.37 -2.82 8.54
CA GLN A 243 6.78 -3.13 8.60
C GLN A 243 7.02 -4.62 8.83
N GLU A 244 6.28 -5.25 9.73
CA GLU A 244 6.32 -6.71 9.94
C GLU A 244 6.01 -7.46 8.64
N ALA A 245 4.98 -7.02 7.91
CA ALA A 245 4.61 -7.65 6.64
C ALA A 245 5.70 -7.50 5.56
N LEU A 246 6.34 -6.32 5.47
CA LEU A 246 7.47 -6.11 4.57
C LEU A 246 8.68 -7.00 4.93
N LEU A 247 8.95 -7.16 6.23
CA LEU A 247 10.03 -8.04 6.70
C LEU A 247 9.71 -9.52 6.44
N ALA A 248 8.46 -9.94 6.65
CA ALA A 248 7.98 -11.28 6.33
C ALA A 248 8.06 -11.57 4.82
N ALA A 249 7.68 -10.61 3.97
CA ALA A 249 7.78 -10.72 2.51
C ALA A 249 9.22 -10.96 2.05
N ALA A 250 10.18 -10.31 2.69
CA ALA A 250 11.61 -10.48 2.42
C ALA A 250 12.25 -11.69 3.14
N ARG A 251 11.45 -12.52 3.84
CA ARG A 251 11.89 -13.72 4.56
C ARG A 251 13.00 -13.43 5.59
N TYR A 252 12.89 -12.30 6.28
CA TYR A 252 13.80 -11.98 7.38
C TYR A 252 13.49 -12.80 8.63
N PHE A 253 14.54 -13.10 9.39
CA PHE A 253 14.49 -13.79 10.67
C PHE A 253 14.92 -12.85 11.79
N VAL A 254 14.24 -12.90 12.93
CA VAL A 254 14.74 -12.27 14.16
C VAL A 254 15.56 -13.31 14.89
N GLY A 255 16.85 -13.03 15.05
CA GLY A 255 17.69 -13.82 15.95
C GLY A 255 17.31 -13.48 17.38
N SER A 256 16.49 -14.33 18.02
CA SER A 256 16.33 -14.25 19.47
C SER A 256 17.64 -14.70 20.11
N ALA A 257 18.30 -13.82 20.86
CA ALA A 257 19.20 -14.28 21.88
C ALA A 257 18.30 -14.78 23.01
N ASP A 258 17.83 -16.02 22.89
CA ASP A 258 17.28 -16.71 24.05
C ASP A 258 18.45 -16.85 25.03
N GLU A 259 18.54 -15.91 25.98
CA GLU A 259 19.27 -16.11 27.23
C GLU A 259 18.50 -17.20 27.98
N HIS A 260 18.72 -18.47 27.60
CA HIS A 260 18.50 -19.58 28.52
C HIS A 260 19.53 -19.40 29.63
N LEU A 261 19.15 -18.64 30.65
CA LEU A 261 19.77 -18.71 31.97
C LEU A 261 19.37 -20.08 32.53
N ASP A 262 20.12 -21.11 32.16
CA ASP A 262 20.02 -22.39 32.85
C ASP A 262 20.29 -22.13 34.33
N GLU A 263 19.41 -22.64 35.21
CA GLU A 263 19.45 -22.43 36.67
C GLU A 263 20.74 -22.95 37.34
N GLU A 264 21.69 -23.52 36.58
CA GLU A 264 22.95 -24.08 37.06
C GLU A 264 24.23 -23.37 36.55
N GLY A 265 24.13 -22.23 35.84
CA GLY A 265 25.28 -21.33 35.65
C GLY A 265 26.46 -21.90 34.85
N GLU A 266 26.25 -22.95 34.05
CA GLU A 266 27.21 -23.39 33.04
C GLU A 266 26.73 -22.90 31.67
N THR A 267 27.36 -21.85 31.16
CA THR A 267 27.18 -21.41 29.77
C THR A 267 27.82 -22.42 28.83
N ASP A 268 27.02 -23.34 28.32
CA ASP A 268 27.33 -24.09 27.10
C ASP A 268 27.57 -23.07 25.99
N GLY A 269 28.81 -22.94 25.52
CA GLY A 269 29.21 -21.97 24.48
C GLY A 269 28.58 -22.19 23.08
N TYR A 270 27.47 -22.94 23.00
CA TYR A 270 26.67 -23.20 21.82
C TYR A 270 25.19 -22.91 22.12
N GLY A 271 24.88 -21.66 22.48
CA GLY A 271 23.50 -21.18 22.46
C GLY A 271 22.93 -21.40 21.05
N SER A 272 21.95 -22.31 20.94
CA SER A 272 21.22 -22.52 19.70
C SER A 272 20.45 -21.24 19.39
N ARG A 273 20.98 -20.43 18.49
CA ARG A 273 20.30 -19.25 17.96
C ARG A 273 19.08 -19.75 17.20
N HIS A 274 17.92 -19.76 17.86
CA HIS A 274 16.67 -20.07 17.21
C HIS A 274 16.25 -18.85 16.40
N ASP A 275 16.63 -18.85 15.13
CA ASP A 275 16.14 -17.88 14.15
C ASP A 275 14.62 -18.07 14.02
N ARG A 276 13.83 -17.11 14.55
CA ARG A 276 12.38 -17.12 14.40
C ARG A 276 12.02 -16.35 13.13
N GLU A 277 11.33 -17.01 12.21
CA GLU A 277 10.77 -16.35 11.02
C GLU A 277 9.78 -15.28 11.47
N ILE A 278 9.90 -14.06 10.91
CA ILE A 278 8.93 -13.01 11.15
C ILE A 278 7.61 -13.43 10.49
N SER A 279 6.59 -13.65 11.32
CA SER A 279 5.22 -13.90 10.86
C SER A 279 4.43 -12.59 10.87
N THR A 280 3.49 -12.43 9.93
CA THR A 280 2.57 -11.28 9.88
C THR A 280 1.12 -11.77 9.77
N VAL A 281 0.19 -10.95 10.27
CA VAL A 281 -1.27 -11.15 10.07
C VAL A 281 -1.75 -10.61 8.72
N LEU A 282 -0.93 -9.82 8.03
CA LEU A 282 -1.25 -9.23 6.72
C LEU A 282 -0.84 -10.17 5.59
N ASP A 283 -1.40 -9.95 4.39
CA ASP A 283 -0.82 -10.49 3.16
C ASP A 283 0.52 -9.78 2.90
N PRO A 284 1.67 -10.49 2.95
CA PRO A 284 2.98 -9.88 2.71
C PRO A 284 3.17 -9.38 1.26
N LEU A 285 2.35 -9.83 0.30
CA LEU A 285 2.42 -9.37 -1.09
C LEU A 285 1.65 -8.07 -1.32
N GLU A 286 0.59 -7.82 -0.54
CA GLU A 286 -0.24 -6.61 -0.63
C GLU A 286 -0.57 -6.02 0.75
N PRO A 287 0.45 -5.70 1.58
CA PRO A 287 0.25 -5.40 3.00
C PRO A 287 -0.66 -4.18 3.24
N GLY A 288 -0.51 -3.12 2.44
CA GLY A 288 -1.35 -1.93 2.55
C GLY A 288 -2.83 -2.18 2.26
N ARG A 289 -3.12 -3.02 1.27
CA ARG A 289 -4.49 -3.40 0.91
C ARG A 289 -5.09 -4.31 1.98
N SER A 290 -4.35 -5.36 2.35
CA SER A 290 -4.77 -6.33 3.36
C SER A 290 -5.10 -5.66 4.70
N LEU A 291 -4.27 -4.69 5.13
CA LEU A 291 -4.49 -3.94 6.35
C LEU A 291 -5.80 -3.12 6.30
N LEU A 292 -5.97 -2.33 5.23
CA LEU A 292 -7.16 -1.49 5.07
C LEU A 292 -8.43 -2.33 4.95
N GLU A 293 -8.42 -3.42 4.18
CA GLU A 293 -9.54 -4.36 4.08
C GLU A 293 -9.89 -4.95 5.46
N GLY A 294 -8.89 -5.34 6.26
CA GLY A 294 -9.09 -5.86 7.61
C GLY A 294 -9.75 -4.84 8.55
N ILE A 295 -9.35 -3.58 8.50
CA ILE A 295 -9.94 -2.50 9.31
C ILE A 295 -11.39 -2.25 8.89
N ILE A 296 -11.64 -2.10 7.58
CA ILE A 296 -12.98 -1.86 7.05
C ILE A 296 -13.91 -3.03 7.37
N THR A 297 -13.41 -4.27 7.27
CA THR A 297 -14.15 -5.48 7.66
C THR A 297 -14.51 -5.44 9.14
N GLY A 298 -13.61 -4.97 10.01
CA GLY A 298 -13.90 -4.75 11.43
C GLY A 298 -15.04 -3.77 11.68
N ILE A 299 -15.03 -2.61 11.00
CA ILE A 299 -16.11 -1.61 11.09
C ILE A 299 -17.45 -2.21 10.65
N GLN A 300 -17.45 -2.91 9.52
CA GLN A 300 -18.64 -3.56 8.98
C GLN A 300 -19.17 -4.66 9.90
N SER A 301 -18.30 -5.45 10.53
CA SER A 301 -18.73 -6.50 11.47
C SER A 301 -19.27 -5.93 12.79
N LEU A 302 -18.73 -4.81 13.29
CA LEU A 302 -19.31 -4.11 14.43
C LEU A 302 -20.68 -3.50 14.13
N PHE A 303 -20.91 -3.05 12.89
CA PHE A 303 -22.24 -2.65 12.45
C PHE A 303 -23.25 -3.81 12.52
N GLU A 304 -22.88 -5.03 12.14
CA GLU A 304 -23.79 -6.19 12.23
C GLU A 304 -24.17 -6.50 13.68
N VAL A 305 -23.22 -6.36 14.62
CA VAL A 305 -23.50 -6.48 16.07
C VAL A 305 -24.45 -5.36 16.52
N TYR A 306 -24.20 -4.13 16.12
CA TYR A 306 -25.07 -2.99 16.42
C TYR A 306 -26.48 -3.20 15.86
N LEU A 307 -26.58 -3.72 14.63
CA LEU A 307 -27.85 -4.02 13.97
C LEU A 307 -28.63 -5.08 14.75
N ASP A 308 -27.98 -6.16 15.18
CA ASP A 308 -28.60 -7.21 15.98
C ASP A 308 -29.15 -6.64 17.31
N GLU A 309 -28.32 -5.92 18.06
CA GLU A 309 -28.69 -5.30 19.34
C GLU A 309 -29.86 -4.31 19.22
N ILE A 310 -29.82 -3.41 18.24
CA ILE A 310 -30.91 -2.44 18.01
C ILE A 310 -32.18 -3.15 17.55
N THR A 311 -32.07 -4.19 16.71
CA THR A 311 -33.22 -4.96 16.26
C THR A 311 -33.90 -5.69 17.42
N VAL A 312 -33.12 -6.35 18.30
CA VAL A 312 -33.66 -7.03 19.48
C VAL A 312 -34.38 -6.06 20.41
N ARG A 313 -33.85 -4.84 20.61
CA ARG A 313 -34.41 -3.83 21.51
C ARG A 313 -35.65 -3.15 20.95
N GLU A 314 -35.62 -2.73 19.69
CA GLU A 314 -36.66 -1.89 19.09
C GLU A 314 -37.74 -2.73 18.37
N ARG A 315 -37.42 -3.98 17.98
CA ARG A 315 -38.31 -4.90 17.27
C ARG A 315 -38.22 -6.34 17.83
N PRO A 316 -38.63 -6.57 19.10
CA PRO A 316 -38.52 -7.87 19.76
C PRO A 316 -39.40 -8.99 19.16
N ASP A 317 -40.38 -8.64 18.32
CA ASP A 317 -41.15 -9.58 17.49
C ASP A 317 -40.90 -9.29 16.00
N PRO A 318 -39.73 -9.68 15.48
CA PRO A 318 -39.37 -9.38 14.11
C PRO A 318 -40.17 -10.29 13.17
N ASP A 319 -41.33 -9.83 12.68
CA ASP A 319 -41.88 -10.40 11.45
C ASP A 319 -40.77 -10.30 10.38
N PRO A 320 -40.23 -11.41 9.86
CA PRO A 320 -39.13 -11.38 8.88
C PRO A 320 -39.44 -10.56 7.63
N ARG A 321 -40.74 -10.25 7.39
CA ARG A 321 -41.21 -9.39 6.31
C ARG A 321 -41.07 -7.89 6.60
N LEU A 322 -41.01 -7.50 7.88
CA LEU A 322 -40.84 -6.12 8.36
C LEU A 322 -39.39 -5.81 8.74
N THR A 323 -38.62 -6.82 9.14
CA THR A 323 -37.15 -6.78 9.37
C THR A 323 -36.37 -6.97 8.06
N GLY A 324 -36.86 -6.34 6.99
CA GLY A 324 -36.29 -6.45 5.66
C GLY A 324 -35.14 -5.45 5.40
N PRO A 325 -34.68 -5.35 4.14
CA PRO A 325 -33.57 -4.48 3.73
C PRO A 325 -33.74 -3.00 4.11
N HIS A 326 -34.98 -2.52 4.19
CA HIS A 326 -35.28 -1.14 4.59
C HIS A 326 -34.90 -0.87 6.05
N TRP A 327 -35.07 -1.84 6.95
CA TRP A 327 -34.70 -1.68 8.35
C TRP A 327 -33.18 -1.63 8.51
N ALA A 328 -32.47 -2.55 7.86
CA ALA A 328 -31.01 -2.56 7.88
C ALA A 328 -30.44 -1.24 7.33
N GLU A 329 -31.03 -0.67 6.28
CA GLU A 329 -30.62 0.63 5.74
C GLU A 329 -30.91 1.80 6.69
N GLU A 330 -32.05 1.80 7.38
CA GLU A 330 -32.37 2.81 8.40
C GLU A 330 -31.38 2.78 9.58
N VAL A 331 -31.11 1.58 10.11
CA VAL A 331 -30.14 1.38 11.18
C VAL A 331 -28.72 1.72 10.72
N ARG A 332 -28.38 1.43 9.46
CA ARG A 332 -27.11 1.83 8.85
C ARG A 332 -26.94 3.34 8.82
N GLN A 333 -27.96 4.07 8.37
CA GLN A 333 -27.91 5.54 8.34
C GLN A 333 -27.73 6.14 9.74
N ARG A 334 -28.38 5.53 10.74
CA ARG A 334 -28.19 5.90 12.15
C ARG A 334 -26.77 5.62 12.63
N PHE A 335 -26.26 4.41 12.40
CA PHE A 335 -24.90 4.03 12.75
C PHE A 335 -23.86 4.97 12.11
N ASP A 336 -24.00 5.26 10.81
CA ASP A 336 -23.14 6.19 10.08
C ASP A 336 -23.21 7.62 10.66
N ALA A 337 -24.38 8.08 11.11
CA ALA A 337 -24.53 9.39 11.74
C ALA A 337 -23.86 9.44 13.13
N GLU A 338 -24.06 8.41 13.95
CA GLU A 338 -23.45 8.29 15.28
C GLU A 338 -21.93 8.16 15.20
N LEU A 339 -21.38 7.41 14.24
CA LEU A 339 -19.94 7.35 13.98
C LEU A 339 -19.34 8.71 13.65
N ARG A 340 -20.00 9.47 12.77
CA ARG A 340 -19.54 10.83 12.40
C ARG A 340 -19.46 11.73 13.62
N ASP A 341 -20.44 11.67 14.52
CA ASP A 341 -20.48 12.46 15.74
C ASP A 341 -19.34 12.10 16.72
N ILE A 342 -19.08 10.80 16.92
CA ILE A 342 -17.99 10.31 17.75
C ILE A 342 -16.64 10.77 17.21
N VAL A 343 -16.38 10.58 15.91
CA VAL A 343 -15.11 10.96 15.27
C VAL A 343 -14.91 12.48 15.29
N GLN A 344 -15.97 13.28 15.12
CA GLN A 344 -15.88 14.74 15.22
C GLN A 344 -15.57 15.19 16.64
N THR A 345 -16.18 14.58 17.65
CA THR A 345 -15.99 14.92 19.06
C THR A 345 -14.60 14.54 19.55
N ALA A 346 -14.06 13.39 19.13
CA ALA A 346 -12.72 12.93 19.51
C ALA A 346 -11.57 13.80 18.96
N ARG A 347 -11.85 14.68 17.98
CA ARG A 347 -10.88 15.54 17.30
C ARG A 347 -10.83 16.98 17.84
N LEU A 348 -11.76 17.36 18.71
CA LEU A 348 -11.85 18.69 19.33
C LEU A 348 -11.17 18.71 20.71
#